data_AF-A0A925V157-F1
#
_entry.id   AF-A0A925V157-F1
#
_cell.length_a   1.000
_cell.length_b   1.000
_cell.length_c   1.000
_cell.angle_alpha   90.00
_cell.angle_beta   90.00
_cell.angle_gamma   90.00
#
_symmetry.space_group_name_H-M   'P 1'
#
loop_
_entity.id
_entity.type
_entity.pdbx_description
1 polymer ?
#
loop_
_entity_poly.entity_id
_entity_poly.type
_entity_poly.pdbx_seq_one_letter_code
_entity_poly.pdbx_strand_id
1 'polypeptide(L)'
;MRLGSWLGAIAIVSTASAGNLQLQAAGAGVGGAHSRHALTTPPTGSPSISDKESFSKELRRTASSFMENKGQWHDDALYLARTPNLNLWVTEKGLRTEYYANYIEKGQSIKRGQVIDMSFVGGDALAHKGIRRLPTITQFIRPDGTETVRSFQEVKLNSIYRGVDLRVYNEAGRPRYDIIASPGSKPEDIRLKFQGTSSIRVNKDGQLVLGTKDGLLEHRGLVAYQIRNGKKVKVPAAFKLAGNSTVEFELGAYDQSLALVIDPIVYGTYYGGDGGIDEVRAVAADADAGIYFTGATQAPDFPVLFGPFSVNITGASDTFIAMLSGDAYVHEYSAYIGGSGRETGKF
;
A
#
# COMPACT_ATOMS: atom_id res chain seq x y z
N MET A 1 -23.80 13.62 -15.08
CA MET A 1 -23.20 14.54 -16.07
C MET A 1 -22.63 15.75 -15.35
N ARG A 2 -21.32 15.75 -15.08
CA ARG A 2 -20.41 16.90 -14.97
C ARG A 2 -19.02 16.34 -14.61
N LEU A 3 -18.29 15.94 -15.63
CA LEU A 3 -16.86 15.70 -15.57
C LEU A 3 -16.20 17.09 -15.48
N GLY A 4 -15.75 17.47 -14.28
CA GLY A 4 -14.89 18.63 -14.09
C GLY A 4 -13.45 18.22 -14.40
N SER A 5 -12.83 18.90 -15.37
CA SER A 5 -11.43 18.73 -15.75
C SER A 5 -10.49 19.07 -14.60
N TRP A 6 -9.67 18.11 -14.19
CA TRP A 6 -8.69 18.23 -13.10
C TRP A 6 -7.32 18.58 -13.66
N LEU A 7 -6.85 19.82 -13.45
CA LEU A 7 -5.48 20.21 -13.70
C LEU A 7 -4.92 20.91 -12.46
N GLY A 8 -4.02 20.22 -11.77
CA GLY A 8 -3.05 20.82 -10.84
C GLY A 8 -3.54 21.13 -9.42
N ALA A 9 -3.42 20.17 -8.49
CA ALA A 9 -3.31 20.48 -7.06
C ALA A 9 -1.83 20.43 -6.67
N ILE A 10 -1.29 21.53 -6.12
CA ILE A 10 0.11 21.64 -5.68
C ILE A 10 0.20 21.58 -4.15
N ALA A 11 1.10 20.69 -3.71
CA ALA A 11 1.84 20.54 -2.44
C ALA A 11 1.11 20.49 -1.08
N ILE A 12 1.38 19.37 -0.39
CA ILE A 12 1.10 19.02 1.00
C ILE A 12 1.97 19.86 1.94
N VAL A 13 1.36 20.66 2.81
CA VAL A 13 2.04 21.15 4.02
C VAL A 13 1.79 20.12 5.12
N SER A 14 2.80 19.29 5.42
CA SER A 14 2.81 18.39 6.57
C SER A 14 3.66 19.01 7.67
N THR A 15 3.02 19.54 8.71
CA THR A 15 3.72 20.01 9.91
C THR A 15 3.47 19.04 11.08
N ALA A 16 4.53 18.67 11.78
CA ALA A 16 4.46 18.14 13.13
C ALA A 16 4.61 19.34 14.09
N SER A 17 3.58 19.66 14.86
CA SER A 17 3.48 20.92 15.61
C SER A 17 4.36 20.97 16.87
N ALA A 18 5.04 22.11 17.09
CA ALA A 18 4.98 22.86 18.35
C ALA A 18 5.48 24.31 18.14
N GLY A 19 4.54 25.26 18.00
CA GLY A 19 4.82 26.70 17.99
C GLY A 19 3.55 27.49 17.67
N ASN A 20 2.98 28.14 18.69
CA ASN A 20 1.75 28.94 18.58
C ASN A 20 1.81 29.93 17.40
N LEU A 21 0.95 29.72 16.40
CA LEU A 21 0.51 30.79 15.50
C LEU A 21 -0.93 31.13 15.87
N GLN A 22 -1.09 32.02 16.86
CA GLN A 22 -2.35 32.74 17.06
C GLN A 22 -2.46 33.82 15.99
N LEU A 23 -3.48 33.72 15.13
CA LEU A 23 -3.95 34.83 14.32
C LEU A 23 -4.99 35.60 15.14
N GLN A 24 -4.60 36.71 15.76
CA GLN A 24 -5.55 37.69 16.28
C GLN A 24 -6.11 38.52 15.12
N ALA A 25 -7.43 38.57 15.01
CA ALA A 25 -8.14 39.49 14.14
C ALA A 25 -8.14 40.88 14.76
N ALA A 26 -7.58 41.87 14.06
CA ALA A 26 -7.84 43.29 14.33
C ALA A 26 -8.60 43.85 13.13
N GLY A 27 -9.87 44.18 13.33
CA GLY A 27 -10.70 44.84 12.33
C GLY A 27 -10.49 46.35 12.35
N ALA A 28 -10.57 46.97 11.16
CA ALA A 28 -11.38 48.15 10.87
C ALA A 28 -11.14 48.63 9.43
N GLY A 29 -12.23 48.94 8.71
CA GLY A 29 -12.27 50.12 7.84
C GLY A 29 -11.82 50.00 6.38
N VAL A 30 -12.73 49.52 5.54
CA VAL A 30 -13.11 50.00 4.19
C VAL A 30 -12.04 50.67 3.30
N GLY A 31 -11.82 50.08 2.11
CA GLY A 31 -11.37 50.81 0.91
C GLY A 31 -10.44 49.98 0.03
N GLY A 32 -10.96 49.48 -1.10
CA GLY A 32 -10.35 48.40 -1.88
C GLY A 32 -8.94 48.64 -2.42
N ALA A 33 -8.11 47.60 -2.34
CA ALA A 33 -6.95 47.36 -3.20
C ALA A 33 -6.57 45.88 -3.10
N HIS A 34 -6.32 45.23 -4.24
CA HIS A 34 -5.82 43.86 -4.34
C HIS A 34 -4.63 43.63 -3.40
N SER A 35 -4.86 42.91 -2.30
CA SER A 35 -3.82 42.58 -1.32
C SER A 35 -3.03 41.38 -1.84
N ARG A 36 -1.82 41.63 -2.34
CA ARG A 36 -0.80 40.58 -2.52
C ARG A 36 -0.50 39.99 -1.13
N HIS A 37 -0.94 38.77 -0.89
CA HIS A 37 -0.50 38.01 0.29
C HIS A 37 1.01 37.75 0.14
N ALA A 38 1.81 38.51 0.88
CA ALA A 38 3.24 38.26 0.99
C ALA A 38 3.44 36.95 1.75
N LEU A 39 3.98 35.95 1.06
CA LEU A 39 4.60 34.78 1.70
C LEU A 39 5.72 35.31 2.59
N THR A 40 5.66 35.03 3.89
CA THR A 40 6.77 35.31 4.81
C THR A 40 8.03 34.60 4.31
N THR A 41 9.18 35.26 4.43
CA THR A 41 10.48 34.69 4.07
C THR A 41 10.68 33.31 4.70
N PRO A 42 11.15 32.30 3.96
CA PRO A 42 11.48 30.99 4.52
C PRO A 42 12.49 31.14 5.67
N PRO A 43 12.45 30.27 6.70
CA PRO A 43 13.44 30.28 7.76
C PRO A 43 14.85 30.17 7.18
N THR A 44 15.72 31.13 7.51
CA THR A 44 17.12 31.16 7.09
C THR A 44 17.94 30.23 7.97
N GLY A 45 17.83 28.93 7.72
CA GLY A 45 18.63 27.91 8.39
C GLY A 45 18.40 26.56 7.71
N SER A 46 19.46 25.96 7.18
CA SER A 46 19.37 24.55 6.77
C SER A 46 19.09 23.72 8.02
N PRO A 47 18.06 22.85 8.04
CA PRO A 47 17.78 22.02 9.21
C PRO A 47 18.99 21.16 9.55
N SER A 48 19.23 20.96 10.85
CA SER A 48 20.32 20.10 11.33
C SER A 48 20.13 18.65 10.84
N ILE A 49 21.19 17.85 10.82
CA ILE A 49 21.11 16.43 10.40
C ILE A 49 20.10 15.67 11.27
N SER A 50 20.07 15.93 12.58
CA SER A 50 19.08 15.35 13.50
C SER A 50 17.65 15.79 13.21
N ASP A 51 17.44 17.03 12.77
CA ASP A 51 16.12 17.52 12.36
C ASP A 51 15.68 16.87 11.05
N LYS A 52 16.61 16.66 10.10
CA LYS A 52 16.34 15.98 8.82
C LYS A 52 16.02 14.51 9.01
N GLU A 53 16.72 13.80 9.89
CA GLU A 53 16.43 12.41 10.24
C GLU A 53 15.10 12.28 10.99
N SER A 54 14.83 13.16 11.97
CA SER A 54 13.55 13.18 12.69
C SER A 54 12.39 13.53 11.77
N PHE A 55 12.57 14.50 10.87
CA PHE A 55 11.60 14.88 9.85
C PHE A 55 11.37 13.75 8.84
N SER A 56 12.44 13.08 8.40
CA SER A 56 12.35 11.93 7.48
C SER A 56 11.71 10.72 8.13
N LYS A 57 11.95 10.47 9.42
CA LYS A 57 11.28 9.43 10.21
C LYS A 57 9.80 9.73 10.37
N GLU A 58 9.45 10.99 10.66
CA GLU A 58 8.06 11.43 10.75
C GLU A 58 7.37 11.38 9.37
N LEU A 59 8.07 11.73 8.28
CA LEU A 59 7.59 11.63 6.90
C LEU A 59 7.37 10.16 6.48
N ARG A 60 8.25 9.24 6.88
CA ARG A 60 8.06 7.79 6.66
C ARG A 60 6.89 7.24 7.47
N ARG A 61 6.71 7.72 8.71
CA ARG A 61 5.58 7.38 9.57
C ARG A 61 4.25 7.89 9.01
N THR A 62 4.25 9.06 8.37
CA THR A 62 3.06 9.63 7.73
C THR A 62 2.81 9.08 6.33
N ALA A 63 3.84 8.64 5.60
CA ALA A 63 3.66 7.83 4.40
C ALA A 63 2.87 6.54 4.73
N SER A 64 3.20 5.91 5.86
CA SER A 64 2.48 4.73 6.38
C SER A 64 1.22 5.09 7.19
N SER A 65 0.38 6.02 6.71
CA SER A 65 -0.87 6.42 7.40
C SER A 65 -2.09 6.38 6.49
N PHE A 66 -3.27 6.37 7.09
CA PHE A 66 -4.56 6.40 6.39
C PHE A 66 -5.15 7.81 6.41
N MET A 67 -5.10 8.49 5.28
CA MET A 67 -5.63 9.84 5.10
C MET A 67 -7.12 9.77 4.77
N GLU A 68 -7.96 10.51 5.51
CA GLU A 68 -9.41 10.53 5.26
C GLU A 68 -9.76 11.24 3.95
N ASN A 69 -10.78 10.73 3.26
CA ASN A 69 -11.39 11.42 2.14
C ASN A 69 -12.42 12.45 2.64
N LYS A 70 -12.26 13.71 2.21
CA LYS A 70 -13.26 14.78 2.32
C LYS A 70 -13.52 15.42 0.94
N GLY A 71 -13.57 14.59 -0.08
CA GLY A 71 -13.78 14.99 -1.47
C GLY A 71 -12.50 15.36 -2.23
N GLN A 72 -11.33 14.90 -1.79
CA GLN A 72 -10.09 15.02 -2.61
C GLN A 72 -10.07 13.99 -3.73
N TRP A 73 -10.79 12.88 -3.55
CA TRP A 73 -10.83 11.74 -4.45
C TRP A 73 -12.28 11.32 -4.73
N HIS A 74 -12.44 10.26 -5.52
CA HIS A 74 -13.74 9.67 -5.86
C HIS A 74 -14.54 9.33 -4.58
N ASP A 75 -15.88 9.38 -4.67
CA ASP A 75 -16.79 9.31 -3.52
C ASP A 75 -16.80 7.93 -2.83
N ASP A 76 -16.56 6.86 -3.58
CA ASP A 76 -16.40 5.49 -3.04
C ASP A 76 -15.19 5.33 -2.11
N ALA A 77 -14.19 6.22 -2.18
CA ALA A 77 -13.00 6.17 -1.34
C ALA A 77 -13.26 6.79 0.04
N LEU A 78 -12.96 6.05 1.09
CA LEU A 78 -13.07 6.52 2.49
C LEU A 78 -11.72 6.98 3.04
N TYR A 79 -10.66 6.22 2.75
CA TYR A 79 -9.30 6.52 3.17
C TYR A 79 -8.26 6.09 2.13
N LEU A 80 -7.10 6.73 2.14
CA LEU A 80 -5.95 6.38 1.33
C LEU A 80 -4.71 6.15 2.20
N ALA A 81 -4.06 5.01 2.03
CA ALA A 81 -2.69 4.77 2.48
C ALA A 81 -1.73 4.69 1.29
N ARG A 82 -0.53 5.26 1.43
CA ARG A 82 0.47 5.30 0.36
C ARG A 82 1.81 4.76 0.82
N THR A 83 2.24 3.66 0.24
CA THR A 83 3.63 3.20 0.36
C THR A 83 4.37 3.48 -0.95
N PRO A 84 5.69 3.36 -0.97
CA PRO A 84 6.41 3.21 -2.23
C PRO A 84 5.71 2.13 -3.06
N ASN A 85 5.37 2.47 -4.30
CA ASN A 85 4.86 1.54 -5.31
C ASN A 85 3.44 0.97 -5.05
N LEU A 86 2.73 1.44 -4.02
CA LEU A 86 1.37 1.00 -3.72
C LEU A 86 0.50 2.13 -3.17
N ASN A 87 -0.69 2.29 -3.76
CA ASN A 87 -1.80 2.98 -3.11
C ASN A 87 -2.79 1.93 -2.61
N LEU A 88 -3.13 1.96 -1.32
CA LEU A 88 -4.24 1.21 -0.76
C LEU A 88 -5.39 2.17 -0.46
N TRP A 89 -6.49 2.03 -1.17
CA TRP A 89 -7.74 2.72 -0.88
C TRP A 89 -8.64 1.83 -0.04
N VAL A 90 -9.12 2.37 1.08
CA VAL A 90 -10.25 1.79 1.82
C VAL A 90 -11.51 2.39 1.23
N THR A 91 -12.42 1.55 0.74
CA THR A 91 -13.68 1.98 0.11
C THR A 91 -14.87 1.52 0.93
N GLU A 92 -16.07 1.98 0.60
CA GLU A 92 -17.32 1.51 1.23
C GLU A 92 -17.54 0.00 1.08
N LYS A 93 -16.98 -0.60 0.02
CA LYS A 93 -17.20 -2.00 -0.38
C LYS A 93 -16.03 -2.93 -0.05
N GLY A 94 -14.89 -2.39 0.34
CA GLY A 94 -13.68 -3.18 0.61
C GLY A 94 -12.39 -2.41 0.41
N LEU A 95 -11.44 -3.03 -0.29
CA LEU A 95 -10.08 -2.52 -0.48
C LEU A 95 -9.72 -2.47 -1.96
N ARG A 96 -9.18 -1.34 -2.42
CA ARG A 96 -8.60 -1.20 -3.77
C ARG A 96 -7.10 -1.01 -3.64
N THR A 97 -6.33 -1.91 -4.23
CA THR A 97 -4.87 -1.80 -4.31
C THR A 97 -4.46 -1.37 -5.70
N GLU A 98 -3.71 -0.28 -5.81
CA GLU A 98 -3.01 0.10 -7.04
C GLU A 98 -1.52 -0.15 -6.87
N TYR A 99 -1.02 -1.22 -7.45
CA TYR A 99 0.41 -1.50 -7.55
C TYR A 99 0.97 -0.74 -8.73
N TYR A 100 2.11 -0.08 -8.57
CA TYR A 100 2.74 0.64 -9.67
C TYR A 100 4.25 0.76 -9.51
N ALA A 101 4.95 0.83 -10.63
CA ALA A 101 6.34 1.23 -10.71
C ALA A 101 6.48 2.46 -11.61
N ASN A 102 7.50 3.26 -11.33
CA ASN A 102 7.89 4.37 -12.18
C ASN A 102 9.07 3.92 -13.04
N TYR A 103 8.98 4.16 -14.34
CA TYR A 103 10.01 3.85 -15.32
C TYR A 103 10.46 5.15 -16.00
N ILE A 104 11.66 5.14 -16.56
CA ILE A 104 12.15 6.23 -17.40
C ILE A 104 12.14 5.73 -18.84
N GLU A 105 11.26 6.27 -19.66
CA GLU A 105 11.22 6.00 -21.09
C GLU A 105 11.52 7.27 -21.86
N LYS A 106 12.55 7.24 -22.71
CA LYS A 106 12.96 8.39 -23.54
C LYS A 106 13.13 9.69 -22.73
N GLY A 107 13.65 9.58 -21.51
CA GLY A 107 13.85 10.70 -20.59
C GLY A 107 12.59 11.20 -19.87
N GLN A 108 11.44 10.54 -20.03
CA GLN A 108 10.20 10.86 -19.33
C GLN A 108 9.88 9.81 -18.26
N SER A 109 9.47 10.27 -17.08
CA SER A 109 8.94 9.39 -16.04
C SER A 109 7.55 8.91 -16.44
N ILE A 110 7.39 7.60 -16.62
CA ILE A 110 6.11 6.95 -16.88
C ILE A 110 5.73 6.05 -15.69
N LYS A 111 4.46 6.05 -15.32
CA LYS A 111 3.94 5.21 -14.25
C LYS A 111 3.14 4.07 -14.87
N ARG A 112 3.54 2.83 -14.60
CA ARG A 112 2.81 1.63 -15.03
C ARG A 112 2.41 0.83 -13.81
N GLY A 113 1.20 0.28 -13.84
CA GLY A 113 0.67 -0.44 -12.70
C GLY A 113 -0.60 -1.21 -13.00
N GLN A 114 -1.15 -1.82 -11.97
CA GLN A 114 -2.38 -2.59 -12.01
C GLN A 114 -3.22 -2.28 -10.77
N VAL A 115 -4.52 -2.17 -11.01
CA VAL A 115 -5.53 -2.01 -9.96
C VAL A 115 -6.17 -3.35 -9.69
N ILE A 116 -6.19 -3.77 -8.43
CA ILE A 116 -6.91 -4.94 -7.94
C ILE A 116 -7.94 -4.46 -6.93
N ASP A 117 -9.20 -4.79 -7.17
CA ASP A 117 -10.33 -4.48 -6.30
C ASP A 117 -10.74 -5.73 -5.53
N MET A 118 -10.71 -5.67 -4.19
CA MET A 118 -11.29 -6.67 -3.30
C MET A 118 -12.57 -6.10 -2.67
N SER A 119 -13.70 -6.75 -2.91
CA SER A 119 -15.00 -6.35 -2.38
C SER A 119 -15.68 -7.48 -1.59
N PHE A 120 -16.49 -7.13 -0.61
CA PHE A 120 -17.31 -8.10 0.14
C PHE A 120 -18.64 -8.34 -0.59
N VAL A 121 -18.87 -9.56 -1.06
CA VAL A 121 -20.11 -9.87 -1.80
C VAL A 121 -21.29 -9.82 -0.85
N GLY A 122 -22.24 -8.93 -1.14
CA GLY A 122 -23.42 -8.68 -0.30
C GLY A 122 -23.12 -8.03 1.05
N GLY A 123 -21.88 -7.55 1.25
CA GLY A 123 -21.48 -6.80 2.43
C GLY A 123 -21.21 -5.35 2.07
N ASP A 124 -21.84 -4.42 2.78
CA ASP A 124 -21.62 -2.99 2.66
C ASP A 124 -21.40 -2.44 4.07
N ALA A 125 -20.30 -1.71 4.28
CA ALA A 125 -19.98 -1.18 5.60
C ALA A 125 -21.03 -0.15 6.04
N LEU A 126 -21.65 -0.36 7.20
CA LEU A 126 -22.66 0.57 7.73
C LEU A 126 -22.03 1.86 8.29
N ALA A 127 -20.77 1.79 8.71
CA ALA A 127 -20.02 2.92 9.22
C ALA A 127 -18.52 2.69 9.07
N HIS A 128 -17.74 3.76 9.14
CA HIS A 128 -16.28 3.70 9.17
C HIS A 128 -15.70 4.67 10.20
N LYS A 129 -14.49 4.39 10.67
CA LYS A 129 -13.79 5.23 11.63
C LYS A 129 -12.28 5.14 11.50
N GLY A 130 -11.62 6.29 11.46
CA GLY A 130 -10.18 6.40 11.67
C GLY A 130 -9.81 6.22 13.15
N ILE A 131 -8.82 5.38 13.42
CA ILE A 131 -8.37 5.01 14.77
C ILE A 131 -6.91 5.48 14.97
N ARG A 132 -6.63 6.01 16.17
CA ARG A 132 -5.34 6.62 16.55
C ARG A 132 -4.91 7.70 15.55
N ARG A 133 -5.57 8.86 15.65
CA ARG A 133 -5.28 10.04 14.84
C ARG A 133 -3.82 10.46 15.01
N LEU A 134 -3.14 10.69 13.89
CA LEU A 134 -1.80 11.26 13.87
C LEU A 134 -1.84 12.78 14.07
N PRO A 135 -0.82 13.37 14.70
CA PRO A 135 -0.75 14.82 14.92
C PRO A 135 -0.50 15.61 13.62
N THR A 136 -0.07 14.93 12.56
CA THR A 136 0.22 15.50 11.26
C THR A 136 -1.01 16.17 10.66
N ILE A 137 -0.83 17.42 10.25
CA ILE A 137 -1.83 18.18 9.50
C ILE A 137 -1.53 17.99 8.02
N THR A 138 -2.54 17.69 7.21
CA THR A 138 -2.41 17.68 5.75
C THR A 138 -3.47 18.60 5.16
N GLN A 139 -3.04 19.53 4.30
CA GLN A 139 -3.93 20.49 3.65
C GLN A 139 -3.94 20.27 2.14
N PHE A 140 -5.15 20.27 1.57
CA PHE A 140 -5.38 20.28 0.13
C PHE A 140 -5.84 21.67 -0.27
N ILE A 141 -4.98 22.38 -0.99
CA ILE A 141 -5.27 23.72 -1.50
C ILE A 141 -5.92 23.55 -2.88
N ARG A 142 -7.12 24.11 -3.03
CA ARG A 142 -7.92 24.09 -4.25
C ARG A 142 -8.34 25.52 -4.62
N PRO A 143 -8.73 25.78 -5.88
CA PRO A 143 -9.22 27.09 -6.29
C PRO A 143 -10.43 27.59 -5.49
N ASP A 144 -11.24 26.68 -4.97
CA ASP A 144 -12.46 26.94 -4.19
C ASP A 144 -12.25 26.94 -2.67
N GLY A 145 -11.03 26.66 -2.18
CA GLY A 145 -10.73 26.69 -0.76
C GLY A 145 -9.60 25.75 -0.34
N THR A 146 -9.33 25.72 0.97
CA THR A 146 -8.37 24.79 1.57
C THR A 146 -9.11 23.79 2.43
N GLU A 147 -8.92 22.49 2.17
CA GLU A 147 -9.46 21.43 3.00
C GLU A 147 -8.35 20.82 3.88
N THR A 148 -8.58 20.76 5.18
CA THR A 148 -7.66 20.09 6.11
C THR A 148 -8.14 18.66 6.36
N VAL A 149 -7.30 17.69 6.04
CA VAL A 149 -7.58 16.26 6.25
C VAL A 149 -6.75 15.70 7.38
N ARG A 150 -7.31 14.70 8.06
CA ARG A 150 -6.65 13.96 9.13
C ARG A 150 -6.08 12.65 8.61
N SER A 151 -5.02 12.21 9.28
CA SER A 151 -4.40 10.92 9.06
C SER A 151 -4.51 10.04 10.30
N PHE A 152 -4.63 8.73 10.10
CA PHE A 152 -4.85 7.75 11.15
C PHE A 152 -3.87 6.58 11.03
N GLN A 153 -3.56 5.92 12.13
CA GLN A 153 -2.72 4.70 12.09
C GLN A 153 -3.51 3.47 11.66
N GLU A 154 -4.83 3.47 11.86
CA GLU A 154 -5.71 2.38 11.45
C GLU A 154 -7.06 2.94 11.01
N VAL A 155 -7.79 2.14 10.25
CA VAL A 155 -9.17 2.38 9.85
C VAL A 155 -9.99 1.15 10.23
N LYS A 156 -11.21 1.37 10.69
CA LYS A 156 -12.19 0.30 10.91
C LYS A 156 -13.41 0.54 10.05
N LEU A 157 -13.83 -0.46 9.28
CA LEU A 157 -15.14 -0.53 8.66
C LEU A 157 -16.02 -1.42 9.54
N ASN A 158 -17.15 -0.89 9.96
CA ASN A 158 -18.05 -1.54 10.90
C ASN A 158 -19.20 -2.24 10.19
N SER A 159 -19.49 -3.45 10.65
CA SER A 159 -20.64 -4.24 10.22
C SER A 159 -20.70 -4.43 8.69
N ILE A 160 -19.58 -4.82 8.08
CA ILE A 160 -19.57 -5.21 6.64
C ILE A 160 -20.52 -6.39 6.43
N TYR A 161 -20.52 -7.33 7.37
CA TYR A 161 -21.63 -8.25 7.60
C TYR A 161 -22.12 -8.07 9.04
N ARG A 162 -23.27 -8.66 9.37
CA ARG A 162 -23.79 -8.63 10.75
C ARG A 162 -22.78 -9.23 11.73
N GLY A 163 -22.19 -8.38 12.58
CA GLY A 163 -21.19 -8.78 13.57
C GLY A 163 -19.77 -9.00 13.02
N VAL A 164 -19.51 -8.61 11.76
CA VAL A 164 -18.20 -8.73 11.11
C VAL A 164 -17.69 -7.34 10.73
N ASP A 165 -16.53 -6.98 11.27
CA ASP A 165 -15.83 -5.73 10.98
C ASP A 165 -14.57 -5.99 10.13
N LEU A 166 -14.11 -4.98 9.41
CA LEU A 166 -12.76 -4.95 8.82
C LEU A 166 -11.92 -3.93 9.57
N ARG A 167 -10.72 -4.34 9.97
CA ARG A 167 -9.68 -3.45 10.48
C ARG A 167 -8.56 -3.38 9.45
N VAL A 168 -8.15 -2.18 9.08
CA VAL A 168 -7.05 -1.93 8.15
C VAL A 168 -6.00 -1.12 8.89
N TYR A 169 -4.75 -1.55 8.87
CA TYR A 169 -3.68 -0.94 9.66
C TYR A 169 -2.34 -1.08 8.94
N ASN A 170 -1.33 -0.36 9.41
CA ASN A 170 0.04 -0.56 8.93
C ASN A 170 0.85 -1.34 9.97
N GLU A 171 1.55 -2.37 9.52
CA GLU A 171 2.52 -3.13 10.29
C GLU A 171 3.87 -3.04 9.60
N ALA A 172 4.87 -2.45 10.27
CA ALA A 172 6.22 -2.25 9.73
C ALA A 172 6.23 -1.63 8.30
N GLY A 173 5.40 -0.61 8.07
CA GLY A 173 5.29 0.07 6.77
C GLY A 173 4.42 -0.64 5.74
N ARG A 174 3.83 -1.79 6.08
CA ARG A 174 2.97 -2.56 5.17
C ARG A 174 1.51 -2.45 5.55
N PRO A 175 0.62 -2.15 4.60
CA PRO A 175 -0.81 -2.26 4.84
C PRO A 175 -1.21 -3.71 5.10
N ARG A 176 -1.99 -3.90 6.15
CA ARG A 176 -2.58 -5.16 6.60
C ARG A 176 -4.07 -4.97 6.81
N TYR A 177 -4.81 -6.06 6.74
CA TYR A 177 -6.20 -6.05 7.14
C TYR A 177 -6.56 -7.31 7.92
N ASP A 178 -7.37 -7.13 8.96
CA ASP A 178 -7.98 -8.20 9.74
C ASP A 178 -9.48 -8.16 9.51
N ILE A 179 -10.11 -9.31 9.31
CA ILE A 179 -11.56 -9.47 9.40
C ILE A 179 -11.89 -9.97 10.80
N ILE A 180 -12.73 -9.23 11.53
CA ILE A 180 -13.03 -9.48 12.94
C ILE A 180 -14.49 -9.90 13.05
N ALA A 181 -14.70 -11.18 13.30
CA ALA A 181 -16.01 -11.77 13.55
C ALA A 181 -16.29 -11.76 15.07
N SER A 182 -17.34 -11.06 15.48
CA SER A 182 -17.82 -11.02 16.87
C SER A 182 -18.40 -12.38 17.30
N PRO A 183 -18.49 -12.67 18.62
CA PRO A 183 -19.16 -13.88 19.10
C PRO A 183 -20.54 -14.08 18.47
N GLY A 184 -20.83 -15.30 18.04
CA GLY A 184 -22.10 -15.67 17.39
C GLY A 184 -22.32 -15.11 15.97
N SER A 185 -21.36 -14.38 15.39
CA SER A 185 -21.40 -14.02 13.96
C SER A 185 -21.03 -15.21 13.06
N LYS A 186 -21.28 -15.07 11.75
CA LYS A 186 -21.09 -16.13 10.75
C LYS A 186 -19.95 -15.80 9.78
N PRO A 187 -18.68 -15.98 10.19
CA PRO A 187 -17.54 -15.75 9.31
C PRO A 187 -17.53 -16.65 8.06
N GLU A 188 -18.21 -17.79 8.10
CA GLU A 188 -18.43 -18.69 6.97
C GLU A 188 -19.27 -18.08 5.83
N ASP A 189 -20.00 -16.99 6.09
CA ASP A 189 -20.78 -16.26 5.08
C ASP A 189 -19.92 -15.23 4.31
N ILE A 190 -18.69 -14.96 4.76
CA ILE A 190 -17.81 -13.97 4.12
C ILE A 190 -17.43 -14.45 2.72
N ARG A 191 -17.62 -13.58 1.72
CA ARG A 191 -17.22 -13.82 0.33
C ARG A 191 -16.43 -12.63 -0.18
N LEU A 192 -15.18 -12.87 -0.56
CA LEU A 192 -14.28 -11.87 -1.13
C LEU A 192 -14.29 -11.98 -2.65
N LYS A 193 -14.75 -10.94 -3.34
CA LYS A 193 -14.67 -10.86 -4.80
C LYS A 193 -13.48 -10.02 -5.23
N PHE A 194 -12.66 -10.58 -6.11
CA PHE A 194 -11.50 -9.93 -6.69
C PHE A 194 -11.77 -9.53 -8.14
N GLN A 195 -11.40 -8.30 -8.50
CA GLN A 195 -11.46 -7.77 -9.86
C GLN A 195 -10.13 -7.14 -10.24
N GLY A 196 -9.88 -7.03 -11.55
CA GLY A 196 -8.61 -6.50 -12.04
C GLY A 196 -7.46 -7.50 -11.93
N THR A 197 -7.74 -8.81 -12.00
CA THR A 197 -6.74 -9.89 -12.05
C THR A 197 -6.93 -10.71 -13.34
N SER A 198 -5.86 -11.32 -13.84
CA SER A 198 -5.89 -12.21 -15.02
C SER A 198 -6.27 -13.65 -14.66
N SER A 199 -6.03 -14.06 -13.42
CA SER A 199 -6.45 -15.35 -12.87
C SER A 199 -6.63 -15.29 -11.36
N ILE A 200 -7.42 -16.21 -10.82
CA ILE A 200 -7.64 -16.38 -9.38
C ILE A 200 -7.63 -17.88 -9.11
N ARG A 201 -6.78 -18.33 -8.20
CA ARG A 201 -6.69 -19.74 -7.81
C ARG A 201 -6.29 -19.88 -6.35
N VAL A 202 -6.61 -21.02 -5.77
CA VAL A 202 -6.05 -21.46 -4.49
C VAL A 202 -5.03 -22.56 -4.80
N ASN A 203 -3.79 -22.43 -4.31
CA ASN A 203 -2.76 -23.44 -4.52
C ASN A 203 -2.94 -24.64 -3.56
N LYS A 204 -2.12 -25.68 -3.74
CA LYS A 204 -2.16 -26.91 -2.90
C LYS A 204 -1.91 -26.66 -1.40
N ASP A 205 -1.30 -25.52 -1.06
CA ASP A 205 -0.99 -25.12 0.31
C ASP A 205 -2.10 -24.23 0.91
N GLY A 206 -3.25 -24.09 0.23
CA GLY A 206 -4.40 -23.31 0.69
C GLY A 206 -4.22 -21.78 0.56
N GLN A 207 -3.22 -21.33 -0.22
CA GLN A 207 -2.92 -19.92 -0.41
C GLN A 207 -3.65 -19.37 -1.63
N LEU A 208 -4.18 -18.16 -1.52
CA LEU A 208 -4.81 -17.46 -2.63
C LEU A 208 -3.72 -16.86 -3.53
N VAL A 209 -3.81 -17.14 -4.82
CA VAL A 209 -2.89 -16.63 -5.84
C VAL A 209 -3.68 -15.90 -6.92
N LEU A 210 -3.32 -14.64 -7.12
CA LEU A 210 -3.91 -13.72 -8.08
C LEU A 210 -2.93 -13.52 -9.23
N GLY A 211 -3.38 -13.76 -10.46
CA GLY A 211 -2.63 -13.39 -11.65
C GLY A 211 -2.74 -11.90 -11.92
N THR A 212 -1.60 -11.26 -12.17
CA THR A 212 -1.47 -9.88 -12.59
C THR A 212 -0.85 -9.86 -13.98
N LYS A 213 -0.84 -8.69 -14.65
CA LYS A 213 -0.11 -8.50 -15.90
C LYS A 213 1.42 -8.61 -15.66
N ASP A 214 1.81 -8.33 -14.43
CA ASP A 214 3.18 -8.27 -13.93
C ASP A 214 3.46 -9.50 -13.02
N GLY A 215 2.93 -10.69 -13.35
CA GLY A 215 3.20 -11.92 -12.59
C GLY A 215 2.14 -12.36 -11.57
N LEU A 216 2.56 -12.94 -10.44
CA LEU A 216 1.66 -13.55 -9.45
C LEU A 216 1.72 -12.78 -8.14
N LEU A 217 0.55 -12.45 -7.59
CA LEU A 217 0.38 -11.90 -6.24
C LEU A 217 -0.17 -12.99 -5.32
N GLU A 218 0.48 -13.27 -4.20
CA GLU A 218 0.11 -14.38 -3.30
C GLU A 218 -0.28 -13.89 -1.91
N HIS A 219 -1.48 -14.27 -1.49
CA HIS A 219 -1.93 -14.13 -0.11
C HIS A 219 -1.50 -15.40 0.64
N ARG A 220 -0.33 -15.31 1.29
CA ARG A 220 0.28 -16.42 2.02
C ARG A 220 -0.11 -16.40 3.48
N GLY A 221 0.16 -17.50 4.19
CA GLY A 221 0.14 -17.54 5.65
C GLY A 221 -1.15 -17.02 6.29
N LEU A 222 -2.31 -17.33 5.72
CA LEU A 222 -3.61 -17.01 6.32
C LEU A 222 -3.65 -17.52 7.75
N VAL A 223 -3.80 -16.62 8.72
CA VAL A 223 -3.94 -16.98 10.12
C VAL A 223 -5.32 -16.60 10.62
N ALA A 224 -6.10 -17.58 11.06
CA ALA A 224 -7.24 -17.33 11.93
C ALA A 224 -6.85 -17.58 13.38
N TYR A 225 -7.36 -16.79 14.33
CA TYR A 225 -7.07 -16.97 15.74
C TYR A 225 -8.14 -16.39 16.66
N GLN A 226 -8.16 -16.88 17.90
CA GLN A 226 -8.96 -16.36 19.01
C GLN A 226 -8.04 -15.93 20.14
N ILE A 227 -8.46 -14.94 20.93
CA ILE A 227 -7.78 -14.61 22.18
C ILE A 227 -8.39 -15.44 23.31
N ARG A 228 -7.62 -16.34 23.90
CA ARG A 228 -8.01 -17.14 25.07
C ARG A 228 -7.06 -16.84 26.22
N ASN A 229 -7.60 -16.36 27.34
CA ASN A 229 -6.81 -15.96 28.52
C ASN A 229 -5.65 -15.01 28.16
N GLY A 230 -5.91 -14.03 27.28
CA GLY A 230 -4.91 -13.07 26.81
C GLY A 230 -3.90 -13.58 25.77
N LYS A 231 -3.99 -14.85 25.33
CA LYS A 231 -3.07 -15.45 24.35
C LYS A 231 -3.76 -15.73 23.02
N LYS A 232 -3.04 -15.53 21.91
CA LYS A 232 -3.49 -15.94 20.57
C LYS A 232 -3.48 -17.47 20.45
N VAL A 233 -4.63 -18.06 20.19
CA VAL A 233 -4.80 -19.48 19.88
C VAL A 233 -5.21 -19.59 18.43
N LYS A 234 -4.39 -20.27 17.61
CA LYS A 234 -4.65 -20.43 16.18
C LYS A 234 -5.89 -21.30 15.93
N VAL A 235 -6.63 -20.93 14.89
CA VAL A 235 -7.73 -21.69 14.30
C VAL A 235 -7.27 -22.08 12.89
N PRO A 236 -7.37 -23.36 12.48
CA PRO A 236 -7.06 -23.76 11.11
C PRO A 236 -7.88 -22.93 10.12
N ALA A 237 -7.25 -22.41 9.08
CA ALA A 237 -7.92 -21.63 8.05
C ALA A 237 -7.23 -21.82 6.70
N ALA A 238 -8.02 -21.84 5.63
CA ALA A 238 -7.54 -21.85 4.25
C ALA A 238 -8.44 -20.96 3.38
N PHE A 239 -7.89 -20.46 2.27
CA PHE A 239 -8.72 -19.90 1.22
C PHE A 239 -9.39 -21.02 0.44
N LYS A 240 -10.61 -20.79 -0.02
CA LYS A 240 -11.33 -21.71 -0.91
C LYS A 240 -12.00 -20.93 -2.03
N LEU A 241 -11.91 -21.45 -3.25
CA LEU A 241 -12.53 -20.81 -4.41
C LEU A 241 -14.05 -21.07 -4.39
N ALA A 242 -14.83 -19.99 -4.47
CA ALA A 242 -16.30 -20.01 -4.46
C ALA A 242 -16.90 -19.48 -5.79
N GLY A 243 -16.15 -19.61 -6.89
CA GLY A 243 -16.51 -19.15 -8.23
C GLY A 243 -15.32 -18.51 -8.96
N ASN A 244 -15.51 -18.02 -10.18
CA ASN A 244 -14.41 -17.53 -11.02
C ASN A 244 -13.68 -16.30 -10.47
N SER A 245 -14.34 -15.52 -9.61
CA SER A 245 -13.77 -14.30 -9.02
C SER A 245 -13.99 -14.15 -7.52
N THR A 246 -14.50 -15.20 -6.87
CA THR A 246 -14.92 -15.15 -5.48
C THR A 246 -14.19 -16.18 -4.64
N VAL A 247 -13.72 -15.77 -3.47
CA VAL A 247 -12.99 -16.58 -2.51
C VAL A 247 -13.74 -16.55 -1.17
N GLU A 248 -13.82 -17.70 -0.53
CA GLU A 248 -14.36 -17.89 0.82
C GLU A 248 -13.25 -18.39 1.76
N PHE A 249 -13.54 -18.42 3.06
CA PHE A 249 -12.65 -19.01 4.05
C PHE A 249 -13.18 -20.39 4.44
N GLU A 250 -12.31 -21.40 4.36
CA GLU A 250 -12.52 -22.67 5.04
C GLU A 250 -11.94 -22.57 6.45
N LEU A 251 -12.78 -22.69 7.46
CA LEU A 251 -12.41 -22.53 8.88
C LEU A 251 -12.53 -23.86 9.62
N GLY A 252 -11.52 -24.20 10.40
CA GLY A 252 -11.57 -25.30 11.36
C GLY A 252 -12.44 -24.97 12.57
N ALA A 253 -12.57 -25.92 13.49
CA ALA A 253 -13.35 -25.73 14.71
C ALA A 253 -12.79 -24.59 15.58
N TYR A 254 -13.68 -23.73 16.08
CA TYR A 254 -13.36 -22.64 17.00
C TYR A 254 -14.48 -22.44 18.02
N ASP A 255 -14.23 -21.67 19.07
CA ASP A 255 -15.22 -21.38 20.11
C ASP A 255 -16.11 -20.20 19.68
N GLN A 256 -17.36 -20.45 19.33
CA GLN A 256 -18.28 -19.41 18.84
C GLN A 256 -18.66 -18.35 19.89
N SER A 257 -18.34 -18.56 21.18
CA SER A 257 -18.52 -17.56 22.24
C SER A 257 -17.43 -16.49 22.26
N LEU A 258 -16.34 -16.68 21.51
CA LEU A 258 -15.22 -15.75 21.41
C LEU A 258 -15.15 -15.14 20.01
N ALA A 259 -14.61 -13.91 19.95
CA ALA A 259 -14.32 -13.29 18.66
C ALA A 259 -13.28 -14.11 17.88
N LEU A 260 -13.47 -14.20 16.57
CA LEU A 260 -12.53 -14.79 15.63
C LEU A 260 -11.89 -13.67 14.80
N VAL A 261 -10.57 -13.66 14.74
CA VAL A 261 -9.81 -12.77 13.86
C VAL A 261 -9.27 -13.60 12.71
N ILE A 262 -9.55 -13.18 11.48
CA ILE A 262 -8.98 -13.72 10.24
C ILE A 262 -8.01 -12.67 9.71
N ASP A 263 -6.72 -13.00 9.67
CA ASP A 263 -5.61 -12.12 9.29
C ASP A 263 -4.91 -12.72 8.06
N PRO A 264 -5.32 -12.31 6.84
CA PRO A 264 -4.58 -12.61 5.63
C PRO A 264 -3.28 -11.82 5.56
N ILE A 265 -2.16 -12.49 5.24
CA ILE A 265 -0.93 -11.80 4.86
C ILE A 265 -0.96 -11.60 3.34
N VAL A 266 -0.97 -10.34 2.92
CA VAL A 266 -0.80 -9.97 1.51
C VAL A 266 0.69 -9.75 1.27
N TYR A 267 1.30 -10.57 0.42
CA TYR A 267 2.70 -10.42 0.04
C TYR A 267 2.83 -10.38 -1.49
N GLY A 268 3.45 -9.33 -2.02
CA GLY A 268 3.82 -9.32 -3.42
C GLY A 268 4.39 -7.99 -3.87
N THR A 269 5.36 -8.11 -4.75
CA THR A 269 5.86 -7.03 -5.59
C THR A 269 6.21 -7.64 -6.94
N TYR A 270 6.24 -6.83 -7.98
CA TYR A 270 6.75 -7.27 -9.27
C TYR A 270 8.17 -6.74 -9.46
N TYR A 271 9.02 -7.56 -10.07
CA TYR A 271 10.39 -7.20 -10.36
C TYR A 271 10.86 -7.82 -11.68
N GLY A 272 10.91 -6.99 -12.73
CA GLY A 272 11.25 -7.37 -14.10
C GLY A 272 11.21 -6.16 -15.05
N GLY A 273 11.68 -6.34 -16.28
CA GLY A 273 11.64 -5.36 -17.37
C GLY A 273 10.77 -5.82 -18.55
N ASP A 274 10.61 -4.97 -19.56
CA ASP A 274 9.95 -5.28 -20.82
C ASP A 274 10.92 -5.91 -21.85
N GLY A 275 10.35 -6.58 -22.85
CA GLY A 275 11.09 -6.94 -24.07
C GLY A 275 12.04 -8.15 -23.94
N GLY A 276 11.92 -8.94 -22.87
CA GLY A 276 12.69 -10.16 -22.66
C GLY A 276 12.05 -11.13 -21.67
N ILE A 277 12.71 -12.27 -21.43
CA ILE A 277 12.38 -13.23 -20.36
C ILE A 277 13.16 -12.87 -19.10
N ASP A 278 12.45 -12.71 -17.97
CA ASP A 278 13.02 -12.54 -16.64
C ASP A 278 12.66 -13.72 -15.74
N GLU A 279 13.66 -14.32 -15.11
CA GLU A 279 13.50 -15.47 -14.24
C GLU A 279 14.21 -15.25 -12.91
N VAL A 280 13.45 -15.23 -11.80
CA VAL A 280 14.01 -15.35 -10.45
C VAL A 280 14.34 -16.82 -10.19
N ARG A 281 15.61 -17.12 -9.92
CA ARG A 281 16.10 -18.50 -9.73
C ARG A 281 16.49 -18.84 -8.30
N ALA A 282 16.78 -17.83 -7.47
CA ALA A 282 17.04 -18.04 -6.06
C ALA A 282 16.60 -16.82 -5.23
N VAL A 283 16.08 -17.07 -4.02
CA VAL A 283 15.64 -16.05 -3.05
C VAL A 283 16.17 -16.39 -1.65
N ALA A 284 16.70 -15.40 -0.94
CA ALA A 284 17.20 -15.49 0.43
C ALA A 284 16.77 -14.25 1.22
N ALA A 285 16.67 -14.36 2.55
CA ALA A 285 16.36 -13.23 3.43
C ALA A 285 17.43 -13.11 4.52
N ASP A 286 17.77 -11.88 4.93
CA ASP A 286 18.66 -11.62 6.06
C ASP A 286 17.88 -11.46 7.39
N ALA A 287 18.63 -11.27 8.49
CA ALA A 287 18.08 -11.10 9.84
C ALA A 287 17.31 -9.77 10.03
N ASP A 288 17.55 -8.79 9.16
CA ASP A 288 16.86 -7.49 9.14
C ASP A 288 15.67 -7.49 8.16
N ALA A 289 15.28 -8.69 7.71
CA ALA A 289 14.23 -8.99 6.76
C ALA A 289 14.51 -8.54 5.31
N GLY A 290 15.69 -8.02 4.97
CA GLY A 290 16.09 -7.73 3.59
C GLY A 290 15.99 -8.96 2.70
N ILE A 291 15.39 -8.83 1.52
CA ILE A 291 15.09 -9.93 0.60
C ILE A 291 16.00 -9.83 -0.61
N TYR A 292 16.93 -10.78 -0.72
CA TYR A 292 17.88 -10.89 -1.82
C TYR A 292 17.38 -11.92 -2.79
N PHE A 293 17.45 -11.61 -4.07
CA PHE A 293 17.10 -12.55 -5.10
C PHE A 293 17.95 -12.35 -6.35
N THR A 294 18.19 -13.46 -7.03
CA THR A 294 19.05 -13.53 -8.20
C THR A 294 18.42 -14.42 -9.25
N GLY A 295 18.83 -14.23 -10.50
CA GLY A 295 18.14 -14.80 -11.64
C GLY A 295 18.80 -14.47 -12.96
N ALA A 296 18.06 -14.66 -14.05
CA ALA A 296 18.48 -14.26 -15.39
C ALA A 296 17.48 -13.26 -15.97
N THR A 297 17.96 -12.28 -16.73
CA THR A 297 17.15 -11.30 -17.45
C THR A 297 17.59 -11.20 -18.91
N GLN A 298 16.61 -11.01 -19.79
CA GLN A 298 16.83 -10.61 -21.19
C GLN A 298 16.24 -9.22 -21.47
N ALA A 299 15.67 -8.57 -20.45
CA ALA A 299 14.97 -7.31 -20.60
C ALA A 299 15.97 -6.14 -20.62
N PRO A 300 16.09 -5.38 -21.72
CA PRO A 300 17.04 -4.27 -21.82
C PRO A 300 16.76 -3.11 -20.86
N ASP A 301 15.58 -3.09 -20.23
CA ASP A 301 15.10 -2.08 -19.27
C ASP A 301 14.88 -2.66 -17.86
N PHE A 302 15.53 -3.79 -17.52
CA PHE A 302 15.44 -4.39 -16.19
C PHE A 302 15.80 -3.40 -15.08
N PRO A 303 15.10 -3.38 -13.91
CA PRO A 303 15.29 -2.33 -12.92
C PRO A 303 16.72 -2.31 -12.34
N VAL A 304 17.39 -1.15 -12.38
CA VAL A 304 18.71 -0.91 -11.78
C VAL A 304 18.65 0.29 -10.83
N LEU A 305 19.14 0.13 -9.60
CA LEU A 305 19.17 1.21 -8.60
C LEU A 305 20.56 1.81 -8.39
N PHE A 306 21.56 0.99 -8.01
CA PHE A 306 22.90 1.43 -7.61
C PHE A 306 23.96 0.34 -7.86
N GLY A 307 25.15 0.70 -8.35
CA GLY A 307 26.29 -0.23 -8.56
C GLY A 307 26.86 -0.18 -9.98
N PRO A 308 27.95 -0.91 -10.29
CA PRO A 308 28.40 -1.10 -11.67
C PRO A 308 27.37 -1.95 -12.43
N PHE A 309 26.83 -1.42 -13.52
CA PHE A 309 25.87 -2.08 -14.41
C PHE A 309 26.38 -2.00 -15.85
N SER A 310 26.16 -3.05 -16.64
CA SER A 310 26.53 -3.06 -18.06
C SER A 310 25.31 -2.72 -18.91
N VAL A 311 25.08 -1.46 -19.26
CA VAL A 311 23.88 -0.96 -19.99
C VAL A 311 23.46 -1.67 -21.29
N ASN A 312 24.25 -2.60 -21.80
CA ASN A 312 23.92 -3.41 -22.95
C ASN A 312 23.92 -4.88 -22.55
N ILE A 313 22.77 -5.53 -22.64
CA ILE A 313 22.72 -7.00 -22.74
C ILE A 313 23.48 -7.35 -24.02
N THR A 314 24.71 -7.85 -23.87
CA THR A 314 25.60 -8.15 -24.99
C THR A 314 25.58 -9.65 -25.36
N GLY A 315 24.83 -10.46 -24.60
CA GLY A 315 24.66 -11.90 -24.76
C GLY A 315 23.19 -12.35 -24.81
N ALA A 316 22.94 -13.65 -24.60
CA ALA A 316 21.60 -14.26 -24.70
C ALA A 316 20.76 -14.14 -23.40
N SER A 317 21.40 -13.88 -22.26
CA SER A 317 20.76 -13.48 -20.99
C SER A 317 21.84 -13.10 -19.97
N ASP A 318 21.63 -12.01 -19.22
CA ASP A 318 22.53 -11.57 -18.15
C ASP A 318 22.01 -12.03 -16.79
N THR A 319 22.88 -12.15 -15.77
CA THR A 319 22.44 -12.45 -14.40
C THR A 319 22.19 -11.16 -13.62
N PHE A 320 21.25 -11.17 -12.68
CA PHE A 320 21.03 -10.04 -11.78
C PHE A 320 21.15 -10.43 -10.31
N ILE A 321 21.47 -9.46 -9.46
CA ILE A 321 21.24 -9.51 -8.02
C ILE A 321 20.38 -8.30 -7.65
N ALA A 322 19.33 -8.54 -6.88
CA ALA A 322 18.42 -7.51 -6.41
C ALA A 322 18.14 -7.70 -4.91
N MET A 323 17.94 -6.60 -4.22
CA MET A 323 17.61 -6.52 -2.81
C MET A 323 16.40 -5.62 -2.66
N LEU A 324 15.33 -6.20 -2.12
CA LEU A 324 14.22 -5.44 -1.58
C LEU A 324 14.47 -5.30 -0.08
N SER A 325 14.06 -4.15 0.48
CA SER A 325 13.86 -4.07 1.92
C SER A 325 12.86 -5.14 2.34
N GLY A 326 12.81 -5.48 3.62
CA GLY A 326 11.92 -6.53 4.06
C GLY A 326 10.46 -6.30 3.70
N ASP A 327 10.04 -5.05 3.51
CA ASP A 327 8.71 -4.70 3.03
C ASP A 327 8.34 -5.26 1.64
N ALA A 328 9.32 -5.72 0.86
CA ALA A 328 9.21 -6.15 -0.53
C ALA A 328 8.77 -5.04 -1.51
N TYR A 329 8.67 -3.78 -1.09
CA TYR A 329 8.22 -2.67 -1.93
C TYR A 329 9.32 -1.64 -2.16
N VAL A 330 10.14 -1.39 -1.15
CA VAL A 330 11.32 -0.55 -1.28
C VAL A 330 12.42 -1.40 -1.88
N HIS A 331 12.82 -0.98 -3.07
CA HIS A 331 13.92 -1.58 -3.76
C HIS A 331 15.20 -0.87 -3.28
N GLU A 332 16.11 -1.62 -2.68
CA GLU A 332 17.28 -1.06 -1.97
C GLU A 332 18.55 -1.17 -2.80
N TYR A 333 18.68 -2.24 -3.59
CA TYR A 333 19.84 -2.45 -4.43
C TYR A 333 19.46 -3.32 -5.63
N SER A 334 20.01 -3.01 -6.80
CA SER A 334 20.09 -3.99 -7.87
C SER A 334 21.22 -3.68 -8.83
N ALA A 335 21.84 -4.75 -9.30
CA ALA A 335 22.83 -4.74 -10.35
C ALA A 335 22.65 -5.98 -11.23
N TYR A 336 22.97 -5.87 -12.51
CA TYR A 336 23.11 -7.03 -13.37
C TYR A 336 24.53 -7.11 -13.92
N ILE A 337 24.97 -8.35 -14.09
CA ILE A 337 26.34 -8.74 -14.41
C ILE A 337 26.24 -9.64 -15.63
N GLY A 338 26.85 -9.24 -16.73
CA GLY A 338 26.68 -9.90 -18.04
C GLY A 338 27.92 -9.80 -18.92
N GLY A 339 27.98 -10.69 -19.91
CA GLY A 339 28.97 -10.70 -20.99
C GLY A 339 28.32 -11.13 -22.31
N SER A 340 29.11 -11.59 -23.29
CA SER A 340 28.55 -12.06 -24.58
C SER A 340 27.88 -13.45 -24.52
N GLY A 341 27.80 -14.05 -23.33
CA GLY A 341 27.38 -15.42 -23.09
C GLY A 341 25.94 -15.56 -22.59
N ARG A 342 25.69 -16.64 -21.86
CA ARG A 342 24.45 -16.89 -21.14
C ARG A 342 24.78 -17.02 -19.67
N GLU A 343 24.46 -16.00 -18.89
CA GLU A 343 24.78 -15.96 -17.46
C GLU A 343 23.58 -16.37 -16.61
N THR A 344 23.85 -17.01 -15.47
CA THR A 344 22.81 -17.48 -14.55
C THR A 344 23.22 -17.29 -13.10
N GLY A 345 22.40 -16.58 -12.32
CA GLY A 345 22.58 -16.45 -10.87
C GLY A 345 22.01 -17.63 -10.10
N LYS A 346 22.74 -18.08 -9.08
CA LYS A 346 22.34 -19.07 -8.07
C LYS A 346 22.95 -18.66 -6.73
N PHE A 347 22.35 -19.08 -5.61
CA PHE A 347 22.99 -19.00 -4.30
C PHE A 347 23.90 -20.20 -4.04
#